data_AF-A0A9D4Q484-F1
#
_entry.id   AF-A0A9D4Q484-F1
#
_cell.length_a   1.000
_cell.length_b   1.000
_cell.length_c   1.000
_cell.angle_alpha   90.00
_cell.angle_beta   90.00
_cell.angle_gamma   90.00
#
_symmetry.space_group_name_H-M   'P 1'
#
loop_
_entity.id
_entity.type
_entity.pdbx_description
1 polymer ?
#
loop_
_entity_poly.entity_id
_entity_poly.type
_entity_poly.pdbx_seq_one_letter_code
_entity_poly.pdbx_strand_id
1 'polypeptide(L)'
;MNRVRALKEKRAVRRQMNTRLINEAKAVMESADSAKISSLIERLQGNNADLDKVNAELEELIPEDEFTTEFEAVLTYQDAALEMLGQLKAREWQLRQNPCSTTTQSLPARPSQTPEDRTPRKAIKLPTLQLQTFDGQLCRWPSF
;
A
#
# COMPACT_ATOMS: atom_id res chain seq x y z
N MET A 1 34.83 -15.49 -16.36
CA MET A 1 33.59 -15.66 -17.16
C MET A 1 32.43 -16.32 -16.40
N ASN A 2 32.66 -17.34 -15.54
CA ASN A 2 31.54 -18.02 -14.83
C ASN A 2 30.78 -17.11 -13.84
N ARG A 3 31.46 -16.16 -13.18
CA ARG A 3 30.84 -15.25 -12.21
C ARG A 3 29.83 -14.29 -12.84
N VAL A 4 30.20 -13.64 -13.95
CA VAL A 4 29.31 -12.72 -14.69
C VAL A 4 28.06 -13.46 -15.19
N ARG A 5 28.22 -14.67 -15.73
CA ARG A 5 27.09 -15.51 -16.16
C ARG A 5 26.15 -15.82 -14.99
N ALA A 6 26.69 -16.25 -13.85
CA ALA A 6 25.91 -16.55 -12.66
C ALA A 6 25.18 -15.30 -12.12
N LEU A 7 25.79 -14.11 -12.20
CA LEU A 7 25.16 -12.85 -11.80
C LEU A 7 24.04 -12.42 -12.74
N LYS A 8 24.22 -12.56 -14.07
CA LYS A 8 23.15 -12.32 -15.05
C LYS A 8 21.96 -13.25 -14.81
N GLU A 9 22.21 -14.52 -14.52
CA GLU A 9 21.15 -15.50 -14.19
C GLU A 9 20.46 -15.15 -12.87
N LYS A 10 21.22 -14.81 -11.83
CA LYS A 10 20.68 -14.34 -10.55
C LYS A 10 19.80 -13.10 -10.74
N ARG A 11 20.23 -12.13 -11.57
CA ARG A 11 19.44 -10.93 -11.92
C ARG A 11 18.12 -11.31 -12.57
N ALA A 12 18.13 -12.22 -13.54
CA ALA A 12 16.93 -12.69 -14.22
C ALA A 12 15.93 -13.33 -13.25
N VAL A 13 16.40 -14.22 -12.37
CA VAL A 13 15.55 -14.86 -11.34
C VAL A 13 14.97 -13.80 -10.39
N ARG A 14 15.76 -12.80 -9.99
CA ARG A 14 15.31 -11.72 -9.10
C ARG A 14 14.29 -10.79 -9.76
N ARG A 15 14.46 -10.46 -11.05
CA ARG A 15 13.46 -9.74 -11.87
C ARG A 15 12.16 -10.54 -11.96
N GLN A 16 12.23 -11.84 -12.22
CA GLN A 16 11.06 -12.72 -12.25
C GLN A 16 10.34 -12.76 -10.88
N MET A 17 11.10 -12.87 -9.79
CA MET A 17 10.56 -12.84 -8.43
C MET A 17 9.89 -11.48 -8.14
N ASN A 18 10.49 -10.38 -8.59
CA ASN A 18 9.92 -9.04 -8.46
C ASN A 18 8.56 -8.96 -9.17
N THR A 19 8.47 -9.37 -10.44
CA THR A 19 7.20 -9.43 -11.18
C THR A 19 6.15 -10.27 -10.44
N ARG A 20 6.54 -11.43 -9.89
CA ARG A 20 5.63 -12.29 -9.13
C ARG A 20 5.12 -11.60 -7.86
N LEU A 21 6.01 -10.97 -7.10
CA LEU A 21 5.66 -10.23 -5.88
C LEU A 21 4.76 -9.03 -6.18
N ILE A 22 4.99 -8.33 -7.29
CA ILE A 22 4.12 -7.24 -7.75
C ILE A 22 2.72 -7.76 -8.08
N ASN A 23 2.61 -8.89 -8.78
CA ASN A 23 1.31 -9.48 -9.10
C ASN A 23 0.57 -9.98 -7.85
N GLU A 24 1.30 -10.58 -6.90
CA GLU A 24 0.77 -10.98 -5.59
C GLU A 24 0.30 -9.75 -4.80
N ALA A 25 1.08 -8.67 -4.81
CA ALA A 25 0.74 -7.40 -4.20
C ALA A 25 -0.54 -6.80 -4.79
N LYS A 26 -0.67 -6.77 -6.12
CA LYS A 26 -1.88 -6.30 -6.80
C LYS A 26 -3.13 -7.06 -6.37
N ALA A 27 -3.04 -8.38 -6.22
CA ALA A 27 -4.15 -9.20 -5.75
C ALA A 27 -4.50 -8.95 -4.27
N VAL A 28 -3.51 -8.59 -3.44
CA VAL A 28 -3.68 -8.38 -1.99
C VAL A 28 -4.12 -6.94 -1.66
N MET A 29 -4.00 -5.97 -2.57
CA MET A 29 -4.38 -4.56 -2.32
C MET A 29 -5.84 -4.40 -1.86
N GLU A 30 -6.74 -5.20 -2.40
CA GLU A 30 -8.17 -5.17 -2.03
C GLU A 30 -8.47 -5.89 -0.70
N SER A 31 -7.53 -6.67 -0.18
CA SER A 31 -7.71 -7.36 1.09
C SER A 31 -7.69 -6.39 2.28
N ALA A 32 -8.33 -6.80 3.37
CA ALA A 32 -8.26 -6.13 4.67
C ALA A 32 -7.16 -6.70 5.59
N ASP A 33 -6.32 -7.60 5.08
CA ASP A 33 -5.33 -8.32 5.87
C ASP A 33 -4.02 -7.52 5.94
N SER A 34 -3.90 -6.71 7.00
CA SER A 34 -2.71 -5.88 7.22
C SER A 34 -1.43 -6.71 7.34
N ALA A 35 -1.48 -7.90 7.93
CA ALA A 35 -0.28 -8.73 8.13
C ALA A 35 0.27 -9.25 6.79
N LYS A 36 -0.61 -9.64 5.86
CA LYS A 36 -0.20 -10.02 4.50
C LYS A 36 0.42 -8.85 3.74
N ILE A 37 -0.14 -7.65 3.88
CA ILE A 37 0.40 -6.44 3.26
C ILE A 37 1.80 -6.13 3.83
N SER A 38 1.99 -6.17 5.15
CA SER A 38 3.30 -5.96 5.79
C SER A 38 4.34 -6.97 5.28
N SER A 39 3.99 -8.25 5.24
CA SER A 39 4.89 -9.31 4.75
C SER A 39 5.29 -9.09 3.28
N LEU A 40 4.36 -8.64 2.43
CA LEU A 40 4.66 -8.33 1.03
C LEU A 40 5.58 -7.13 0.87
N ILE A 41 5.41 -6.09 1.70
CA ILE A 41 6.31 -4.93 1.73
C ILE A 41 7.74 -5.41 2.03
N GLU A 42 7.93 -6.19 3.09
CA GLU A 42 9.25 -6.71 3.48
C GLU A 42 9.88 -7.58 2.38
N ARG A 43 9.10 -8.50 1.81
CA ARG A 43 9.58 -9.38 0.72
C ARG A 43 9.98 -8.60 -0.52
N LEU A 44 9.18 -7.59 -0.92
CA LEU A 44 9.46 -6.76 -2.08
C LEU A 44 10.66 -5.85 -1.85
N GLN A 45 10.79 -5.23 -0.67
CA GLN A 45 11.96 -4.45 -0.29
C GLN A 45 13.24 -5.30 -0.28
N GLY A 46 13.20 -6.47 0.34
CA GLY A 46 14.36 -7.37 0.40
C GLY A 46 14.78 -7.85 -0.98
N ASN A 47 13.83 -8.24 -1.83
CA ASN A 47 14.14 -8.66 -3.19
C ASN A 47 14.71 -7.52 -4.04
N ASN A 48 14.22 -6.29 -3.86
CA ASN A 48 14.74 -5.14 -4.60
C ASN A 48 16.16 -4.77 -4.17
N ALA A 49 16.43 -4.76 -2.85
CA ALA A 49 17.78 -4.53 -2.33
C ALA A 49 18.78 -5.60 -2.82
N ASP A 50 18.34 -6.86 -2.91
CA ASP A 50 19.17 -7.93 -3.48
C ASP A 50 19.39 -7.76 -4.99
N LEU A 51 18.40 -7.24 -5.73
CA LEU A 51 18.52 -6.95 -7.15
C LEU A 51 19.49 -5.78 -7.40
N ASP A 52 19.42 -4.73 -6.59
CA ASP A 52 20.33 -3.57 -6.65
C ASP A 52 21.78 -3.99 -6.40
N LYS A 53 22.02 -4.84 -5.40
CA LYS A 53 23.36 -5.42 -5.16
C LYS A 53 23.88 -6.19 -6.37
N VAL A 54 23.02 -7.00 -7.01
CA VAL A 54 23.41 -7.76 -8.20
C VAL A 54 23.70 -6.85 -9.38
N ASN A 55 22.95 -5.76 -9.53
CA ASN A 55 23.20 -4.77 -10.59
C ASN A 55 24.53 -4.04 -10.35
N ALA A 56 24.83 -3.61 -9.13
CA ALA A 56 26.11 -3.00 -8.78
C ALA A 56 27.30 -3.96 -9.01
N GLU A 57 27.17 -5.23 -8.59
CA GLU A 57 28.19 -6.26 -8.86
C GLU A 57 28.39 -6.50 -10.36
N LEU A 58 27.35 -6.34 -11.20
CA LEU A 58 27.46 -6.49 -12.66
C LEU A 58 28.10 -5.27 -13.31
N GLU A 59 27.78 -4.07 -12.83
CA GLU A 59 28.34 -2.81 -13.32
C GLU A 59 29.86 -2.75 -13.14
N GLU A 60 30.39 -3.28 -12.04
CA GLU A 60 31.84 -3.38 -11.80
C GLU A 60 32.56 -4.41 -12.70
N LEU A 61 31.82 -5.38 -13.26
CA LEU A 61 32.40 -6.55 -13.95
C LEU A 61 32.22 -6.53 -15.48
N ILE A 62 31.35 -5.68 -16.00
CA ILE A 62 30.99 -5.62 -17.42
C ILE A 62 31.35 -4.24 -17.97
N PRO A 63 31.86 -4.13 -19.22
CA PRO A 63 32.09 -2.83 -19.84
C PRO A 63 30.81 -1.98 -19.93
N GLU A 64 30.97 -0.67 -19.74
CA GLU A 64 29.88 0.30 -19.66
C GLU A 64 28.95 0.25 -20.88
N ASP A 65 29.49 0.09 -22.09
CA ASP A 65 28.72 -0.04 -23.33
C ASP A 65 27.72 -1.21 -23.29
N GLU A 66 28.09 -2.34 -22.70
CA GLU A 66 27.21 -3.49 -22.57
C GLU A 66 26.16 -3.27 -21.46
N PHE A 67 26.52 -2.55 -20.39
CA PHE A 67 25.60 -2.22 -19.30
C PHE A 67 24.60 -1.11 -19.66
N THR A 68 24.97 -0.20 -20.57
CA THR A 68 24.10 0.93 -20.96
C THR A 68 22.76 0.48 -21.51
N THR A 69 22.76 -0.61 -22.28
CA THR A 69 21.54 -1.24 -22.82
C THR A 69 20.63 -1.84 -21.75
N GLU A 70 21.13 -2.03 -20.53
CA GLU A 70 20.38 -2.58 -19.40
C GLU A 70 19.89 -1.52 -18.41
N PHE A 71 20.35 -0.27 -18.48
CA PHE A 71 19.93 0.79 -17.55
C PHE A 71 18.42 1.02 -17.58
N GLU A 72 17.82 1.11 -18.77
CA GLU A 72 16.38 1.30 -18.92
C GLU A 72 15.60 0.16 -18.24
N ALA A 73 16.07 -1.09 -18.41
CA ALA A 73 15.45 -2.23 -17.77
C ALA A 73 15.60 -2.17 -16.25
N VAL A 74 16.78 -1.83 -15.73
CA VAL A 74 17.01 -1.67 -14.28
C VAL A 74 16.06 -0.63 -13.68
N LEU A 75 15.98 0.56 -14.28
CA LEU A 75 15.09 1.64 -13.84
C LEU A 75 13.61 1.20 -13.90
N THR A 76 13.20 0.53 -14.97
CA THR A 76 11.81 0.05 -15.11
C THR A 76 11.41 -0.88 -13.96
N TYR A 77 12.28 -1.81 -13.55
CA TYR A 77 11.99 -2.71 -12.44
C TYR A 77 12.02 -1.99 -11.08
N GLN A 78 12.93 -1.01 -10.91
CA GLN A 78 13.01 -0.22 -9.69
C GLN A 78 11.76 0.66 -9.52
N ASP A 79 11.36 1.38 -10.55
CA ASP A 79 10.16 2.24 -10.53
C ASP A 79 8.90 1.43 -10.25
N ALA A 80 8.71 0.29 -10.93
CA ALA A 80 7.57 -0.59 -10.70
C ALA A 80 7.53 -1.12 -9.25
N ALA A 81 8.68 -1.44 -8.66
CA ALA A 81 8.76 -1.90 -7.28
C ALA A 81 8.46 -0.75 -6.29
N LEU A 82 8.99 0.45 -6.54
CA LEU A 82 8.76 1.64 -5.71
C LEU A 82 7.30 2.07 -5.73
N GLU A 83 6.67 2.07 -6.91
CA GLU A 83 5.26 2.39 -7.08
C GLU A 83 4.39 1.44 -6.23
N MET A 84 4.61 0.12 -6.39
CA MET A 84 3.87 -0.88 -5.63
C MET A 84 4.13 -0.80 -4.13
N LEU A 85 5.37 -0.55 -3.70
CA LEU A 85 5.70 -0.33 -2.29
C LEU A 85 4.96 0.89 -1.72
N GLY A 86 4.87 1.98 -2.49
CA GLY A 86 4.10 3.16 -2.13
C GLY A 86 2.62 2.83 -1.93
N GLN A 87 2.02 2.11 -2.88
CA GLN A 87 0.62 1.68 -2.80
C GLN A 87 0.35 0.78 -1.59
N LEU A 88 1.20 -0.23 -1.36
CA LEU A 88 1.06 -1.14 -0.22
C LEU A 88 1.20 -0.42 1.12
N LYS A 89 2.18 0.49 1.27
CA LYS A 89 2.36 1.28 2.49
C LYS A 89 1.18 2.22 2.74
N ALA A 90 0.66 2.86 1.70
CA ALA A 90 -0.54 3.69 1.81
C ALA A 90 -1.74 2.85 2.27
N ARG A 91 -1.92 1.66 1.71
CA ARG A 91 -2.99 0.73 2.10
C ARG A 91 -2.84 0.24 3.54
N GLU A 92 -1.64 -0.16 3.93
CA GLU A 92 -1.33 -0.57 5.31
C GLU A 92 -1.64 0.55 6.31
N TRP A 93 -1.24 1.79 5.98
CA TRP A 93 -1.55 2.95 6.80
C TRP A 93 -3.06 3.20 6.92
N GLN A 94 -3.81 3.11 5.81
CA GLN A 94 -5.28 3.24 5.84
C GLN A 94 -5.94 2.18 6.74
N LEU A 95 -5.49 0.92 6.67
CA LEU A 95 -6.02 -0.17 7.50
C LEU A 95 -5.72 0.06 8.99
N ARG A 96 -4.53 0.59 9.32
CA ARG A 96 -4.16 0.94 10.70
C ARG A 96 -4.96 2.11 11.25
N GLN A 97 -5.23 3.13 10.43
CA GLN A 97 -5.98 4.33 10.85
C GLN A 97 -7.49 4.07 10.95
N ASN A 98 -8.04 3.16 10.14
CA ASN A 98 -9.45 2.82 10.12
C ASN A 98 -9.69 1.31 10.34
N PRO A 99 -9.54 0.80 11.58
CA PRO A 99 -9.81 -0.60 11.90
C PRO A 99 -11.29 -1.00 11.72
N CYS A 100 -12.19 -0.04 11.46
CA CYS A 100 -13.64 -0.23 11.38
C CYS A 100 -14.27 0.24 10.05
N SER A 101 -13.55 0.11 8.92
CA SER A 101 -14.14 0.31 7.59
C SER A 101 -14.20 -1.00 6.82
N THR A 102 -15.01 -1.93 7.32
CA THR A 102 -15.69 -2.87 6.44
C THR A 102 -16.55 -2.06 5.49
N THR A 103 -16.24 -2.16 4.21
CA THR A 103 -16.99 -1.62 3.07
C THR A 103 -18.49 -1.83 3.26
N THR A 104 -19.19 -0.81 3.77
CA THR A 104 -20.62 -0.68 3.57
C THR A 104 -20.78 0.23 2.38
N GLN A 105 -20.88 -0.34 1.18
CA GLN A 105 -21.42 0.39 0.03
C GLN A 105 -22.89 0.68 0.37
N SER A 106 -23.14 1.83 1.01
CA SER A 106 -24.47 2.41 1.16
C SER A 106 -24.67 3.37 0.00
N LEU A 107 -25.32 2.88 -1.05
CA LEU A 107 -26.03 3.74 -2.00
C LEU A 107 -27.15 4.48 -1.25
N PRO A 108 -27.30 5.80 -1.39
CA PRO A 108 -28.44 6.51 -0.85
C PRO A 108 -29.56 6.50 -1.88
N ALA A 109 -30.67 5.80 -1.60
CA ALA A 109 -31.90 5.97 -2.35
C ALA A 109 -33.14 5.79 -1.46
N ARG A 110 -33.58 6.94 -0.91
CA ARG A 110 -34.96 7.40 -0.64
C ARG A 110 -35.89 6.58 0.29
N PRO A 111 -36.59 7.24 1.23
CA PRO A 111 -37.50 6.57 2.16
C PRO A 111 -38.85 6.31 1.51
N SER A 112 -39.32 5.06 1.57
CA SER A 112 -40.73 4.72 1.43
C SER A 112 -41.13 3.96 2.70
N GLN A 113 -41.97 4.59 3.50
CA GLN A 113 -42.51 4.03 4.74
C GLN A 113 -43.52 2.92 4.40
N THR A 114 -43.42 1.78 5.07
CA THR A 114 -44.56 0.91 5.35
C THR A 114 -44.45 0.38 6.78
N PRO A 115 -45.50 0.51 7.61
CA PRO A 115 -45.50 0.02 8.97
C PRO A 115 -45.93 -1.44 8.98
N GLU A 116 -45.14 -2.29 9.63
CA GLU A 116 -45.47 -3.60 10.22
C GLU A 116 -44.30 -4.56 10.06
N ASP A 117 -43.34 -4.50 10.98
CA ASP A 117 -42.94 -5.71 11.71
C ASP A 117 -42.21 -5.32 13.00
N ARG A 118 -42.89 -5.51 14.14
CA ARG A 118 -42.42 -5.10 15.48
C ARG A 118 -41.67 -6.26 16.12
N THR A 119 -40.36 -6.31 15.95
CA THR A 119 -39.47 -6.94 16.93
C THR A 119 -38.91 -5.86 17.86
N PRO A 120 -39.01 -5.98 19.20
CA PRO A 120 -38.53 -4.95 20.10
C PRO A 120 -36.99 -5.02 20.19
N ARG A 121 -36.30 -4.43 19.21
CA ARG A 121 -34.91 -4.01 19.42
C ARG A 121 -34.96 -2.94 20.51
N LYS A 122 -34.31 -3.19 21.65
CA LYS A 122 -34.09 -2.16 22.68
C LYS A 122 -33.45 -0.95 21.99
N ALA A 123 -34.25 0.05 21.69
CA ALA A 123 -33.79 1.31 21.12
C ALA A 123 -33.04 2.04 22.23
N ILE A 124 -31.71 1.95 22.20
CA ILE A 124 -30.87 2.77 23.06
C ILE A 124 -31.00 4.19 22.51
N LYS A 125 -31.73 5.05 23.22
CA LYS A 125 -31.77 6.48 22.90
C LYS A 125 -30.40 7.06 23.21
N LEU A 126 -29.68 7.47 22.17
CA LEU A 126 -28.48 8.26 22.34
C LEU A 126 -28.86 9.63 22.92
N PRO A 127 -28.09 10.18 23.87
CA PRO A 127 -28.29 11.55 24.32
C PRO A 127 -28.11 12.49 23.13
N THR A 128 -29.05 13.41 22.97
CA THR A 128 -29.03 14.40 21.89
C THR A 128 -27.78 15.27 22.03
N LEU A 129 -26.88 15.23 21.05
CA LEU A 129 -25.72 16.11 20.99
C LEU A 129 -26.22 17.55 20.75
N GLN A 130 -26.20 18.38 21.78
CA GLN A 130 -26.41 19.81 21.62
C GLN A 130 -25.07 20.44 21.26
N LEU A 131 -24.95 20.95 20.04
CA LEU A 131 -23.83 21.81 19.68
C LEU A 131 -23.95 23.09 20.50
N GLN A 132 -22.92 23.38 21.30
CA GLN A 132 -22.85 24.63 22.04
C GLN A 132 -22.82 25.77 21.02
N THR A 133 -23.81 26.66 21.06
CA THR A 133 -23.83 27.84 20.20
C THR A 133 -22.68 28.75 20.60
N PHE A 134 -21.79 29.04 19.66
CA PHE A 134 -20.72 30.01 19.84
C PHE A 134 -21.33 31.40 20.07
N ASP A 135 -21.08 32.01 21.23
CA ASP A 135 -21.66 33.29 21.64
C ASP A 135 -20.93 34.52 21.08
N GLY A 136 -19.92 34.30 20.23
CA GLY A 136 -19.17 35.38 19.59
C GLY A 136 -18.08 36.01 20.47
N GLN A 137 -17.79 35.48 21.67
CA GLN A 137 -16.66 35.99 22.43
C GLN A 137 -15.33 35.57 21.80
N LEU A 138 -14.61 36.57 21.28
CA LEU A 138 -13.28 36.43 20.73
C LEU A 138 -12.30 36.08 21.87
N CYS A 139 -12.07 34.79 22.11
CA CYS A 139 -11.00 34.36 23.01
C CYS A 139 -9.67 34.82 22.41
N ARG A 140 -9.05 35.86 22.99
CA ARG A 140 -7.68 36.24 22.65
C ARG A 140 -6.76 35.07 22.97
N TRP A 141 -5.96 34.67 22.00
CA TRP A 141 -4.89 33.70 22.19
C TRP A 141 -3.94 34.18 23.28
N PRO A 142 -3.51 33.31 24.22
CA PRO A 142 -2.49 33.69 25.19
C PRO A 142 -1.18 33.98 24.44
N SER A 143 -0.63 35.16 24.67
CA SER A 143 0.70 35.53 24.18
C SER A 143 1.77 34.74 24.94
N PHE A 144 2.72 34.19 24.20
CA PHE A 144 3.90 33.47 24.70
C PHE A 144 4.92 34.42 25.32
#